data_AF-A0A174TMW1-F1
#
_entry.id   AF-A0A174TMW1-F1
#
_cell.length_a   1.000
_cell.length_b   1.000
_cell.length_c   1.000
_cell.angle_alpha   90.00
_cell.angle_beta   90.00
_cell.angle_gamma   90.00
#
_symmetry.space_group_name_H-M   'P 1'
#
loop_
_entity.id
_entity.type
_entity.pdbx_description
1 polymer ?
#
loop_
_entity_poly.entity_id
_entity_poly.type
_entity_poly.pdbx_seq_one_letter_code
_entity_poly.pdbx_strand_id
1 'polypeptide(L)'
;MHMVYYFYEERSHLLVDYRPQFYISDMIKIMKGNLAHQMFLLHPELKKELWGGHLWNPSYCVVTVSDRSREQVLAYIEGQKEKSR
;
A
#
# COMPACT_ATOMS: atom_id res chain seq x y z
N MET A 1 -12.02 -6.21 -11.35
CA MET A 1 -12.38 -4.95 -10.67
C MET A 1 -11.07 -4.25 -10.50
N HIS A 2 -10.77 -3.33 -11.42
CA HIS A 2 -9.40 -2.90 -11.62
C HIS A 2 -8.92 -2.06 -10.45
N MET A 3 -7.74 -2.41 -9.96
CA MET A 3 -6.99 -1.49 -9.14
C MET A 3 -5.50 -1.42 -9.66
N VAL A 4 -4.88 -0.21 -9.76
CA VAL A 4 -3.58 0.26 -10.32
C VAL A 4 -2.57 0.82 -9.27
N TYR A 5 -1.26 0.60 -9.39
CA TYR A 5 -0.26 0.99 -8.37
C TYR A 5 0.32 2.43 -8.49
N TYR A 6 0.51 3.16 -7.38
CA TYR A 6 1.36 4.36 -7.29
C TYR A 6 2.06 4.51 -5.91
N PHE A 7 3.39 4.53 -5.88
CA PHE A 7 4.16 4.89 -4.67
C PHE A 7 4.24 6.42 -4.54
N TYR A 8 3.90 6.96 -3.36
CA TYR A 8 4.18 8.35 -3.01
C TYR A 8 4.53 8.49 -1.52
N GLU A 9 5.36 9.48 -1.18
CA GLU A 9 6.04 9.67 0.11
C GLU A 9 5.17 9.44 1.36
N GLU A 10 5.80 8.89 2.41
CA GLU A 10 5.26 8.57 3.75
C GLU A 10 4.13 7.52 3.80
N ARG A 11 3.33 7.32 2.73
CA ARG A 11 2.23 6.35 2.68
C ARG A 11 2.15 5.63 1.33
N SER A 12 2.38 4.32 1.32
CA SER A 12 2.25 3.51 0.11
C SER A 12 0.79 3.28 -0.28
N HIS A 13 0.37 3.81 -1.43
CA HIS A 13 -0.94 3.57 -2.02
C HIS A 13 -0.84 2.44 -3.07
N LEU A 14 -1.60 1.38 -2.85
CA LEU A 14 -1.63 0.22 -3.73
C LEU A 14 -3.03 0.10 -4.29
N LEU A 15 -3.12 0.00 -5.61
CA LEU A 15 -4.37 -0.31 -6.24
C LEU A 15 -4.03 -1.58 -7.09
N VAL A 16 -4.70 -2.70 -6.76
CA VAL A 16 -4.44 -4.11 -7.15
C VAL A 16 -5.66 -4.81 -7.77
N ASP A 17 -5.65 -5.16 -9.06
CA ASP A 17 -6.71 -6.02 -9.64
C ASP A 17 -6.50 -7.48 -9.19
N TYR A 18 -7.54 -8.07 -8.60
CA TYR A 18 -7.44 -9.43 -8.06
C TYR A 18 -8.75 -10.21 -8.26
N ARG A 19 -8.64 -11.55 -8.26
CA ARG A 19 -9.82 -12.43 -8.38
C ARG A 19 -10.59 -12.46 -7.06
N PRO A 20 -11.94 -12.37 -7.09
CA PRO A 20 -12.76 -12.27 -5.87
C PRO A 20 -12.73 -13.52 -4.97
N GLN A 21 -12.07 -14.59 -5.41
CA GLN A 21 -11.88 -15.85 -4.69
C GLN A 21 -10.91 -15.71 -3.50
N PHE A 22 -10.11 -14.63 -3.46
CA PHE A 22 -9.13 -14.40 -2.41
C PHE A 22 -9.64 -13.39 -1.37
N TYR A 23 -9.36 -13.65 -0.10
CA TYR A 23 -9.62 -12.70 0.96
C TYR A 23 -8.61 -11.56 0.91
N ILE A 24 -9.12 -10.33 0.93
CA ILE A 24 -8.30 -9.10 0.88
C ILE A 24 -7.31 -9.05 2.05
N SER A 25 -7.75 -9.47 3.24
CA SER A 25 -6.92 -9.52 4.44
C SER A 25 -5.68 -10.39 4.25
N ASP A 26 -5.83 -11.56 3.61
CA ASP A 26 -4.75 -12.50 3.37
C ASP A 26 -3.77 -11.93 2.35
N MET A 27 -4.29 -11.32 1.27
CA MET A 27 -3.48 -10.66 0.26
C MET A 27 -2.61 -9.54 0.87
N ILE A 28 -3.22 -8.67 1.69
CA ILE A 28 -2.51 -7.57 2.35
C ILE A 28 -1.48 -8.08 3.35
N LYS A 29 -1.81 -9.11 4.12
CA LYS A 29 -0.88 -9.74 5.07
C LYS A 29 0.36 -10.29 4.35
N ILE A 30 0.16 -11.02 3.26
CA ILE A 30 1.25 -11.59 2.46
C ILE A 30 2.09 -10.47 1.84
N MET A 31 1.45 -9.47 1.22
CA MET A 31 2.17 -8.34 0.60
C MET A 31 3.00 -7.56 1.62
N LYS A 32 2.39 -7.06 2.69
CA LYS A 32 3.09 -6.26 3.71
C LYS A 32 4.21 -7.08 4.36
N GLY A 33 3.96 -8.36 4.65
CA GLY A 33 4.94 -9.26 5.25
C GLY A 33 6.14 -9.52 4.35
N ASN A 34 5.92 -9.92 3.10
CA ASN A 34 7.00 -10.22 2.16
C ASN A 34 7.83 -8.97 1.84
N LEU A 35 7.17 -7.82 1.62
CA LEU A 35 7.87 -6.58 1.34
C LEU A 35 8.68 -6.11 2.55
N ALA A 36 8.14 -6.22 3.77
CA ALA A 36 8.90 -5.94 4.98
C ALA A 36 10.12 -6.85 5.13
N HIS A 37 9.94 -8.15 4.89
CA HIS A 37 11.04 -9.10 4.96
C HIS A 37 12.15 -8.76 3.96
N GLN A 38 11.79 -8.54 2.69
CA GLN A 38 12.74 -8.15 1.63
C GLN A 38 13.47 -6.85 1.97
N MET A 39 12.75 -5.82 2.41
CA MET A 39 13.35 -4.54 2.80
C MET A 39 14.34 -4.70 3.95
N PHE A 40 14.01 -5.51 4.96
CA PHE A 40 14.94 -5.75 6.07
C PHE A 40 16.15 -6.63 5.72
N LEU A 41 16.07 -7.41 4.64
CA LEU A 41 17.24 -8.13 4.11
C LEU A 41 18.15 -7.20 3.33
N LEU A 42 17.57 -6.33 2.50
CA LEU A 42 18.31 -5.37 1.68
C LEU A 42 18.88 -4.21 2.50
N HIS A 43 18.15 -3.82 3.56
CA HIS A 43 18.44 -2.67 4.42
C HIS A 43 18.33 -3.06 5.91
N PRO A 44 19.30 -3.82 6.45
CA PRO A 44 19.28 -4.24 7.86
C PRO A 44 19.25 -3.06 8.85
N GLU A 45 19.76 -1.89 8.46
CA GLU A 45 19.73 -0.63 9.22
C GLU A 45 18.31 -0.21 9.59
N LEU A 46 17.33 -0.47 8.73
CA LEU A 46 15.92 -0.13 8.97
C LEU A 46 15.35 -0.82 10.21
N LYS A 47 15.87 -1.99 10.61
CA LYS A 47 15.41 -2.64 11.85
C LYS A 47 15.72 -1.83 13.10
N LYS A 48 16.80 -1.02 13.08
CA LYS A 48 17.20 -0.16 14.19
C LYS A 48 16.45 1.16 14.17
N GLU A 49 16.23 1.71 12.98
CA GLU A 49 15.54 3.00 12.80
C GLU A 49 14.02 2.90 12.98
N LEU A 50 13.42 1.78 12.54
CA LEU A 50 11.98 1.58 12.56
C LEU A 50 11.55 0.73 13.75
N TRP A 51 11.28 1.37 14.89
CA TRP A 51 10.40 0.94 15.98
C TRP A 51 10.44 -0.58 16.28
N GLY A 52 11.63 -1.18 16.37
CA GLY A 52 11.80 -2.61 16.67
C GLY A 52 11.54 -3.57 15.50
N GLY A 53 11.72 -3.14 14.26
CA GLY A 53 11.52 -3.95 13.06
C GLY A 53 10.10 -3.92 12.48
N HIS A 54 9.30 -2.91 12.82
CA HIS A 54 7.97 -2.72 12.23
C HIS A 54 8.05 -1.75 11.04
N LEU A 55 8.07 -2.29 9.82
CA LEU A 55 8.10 -1.46 8.60
C LEU A 55 6.75 -0.76 8.33
N TRP A 56 5.64 -1.42 8.65
CA TRP A 56 4.30 -0.94 8.31
C TRP A 56 3.49 -0.65 9.56
N ASN A 57 2.63 0.38 9.50
CA ASN A 57 1.52 0.52 10.45
C ASN A 57 0.66 -0.76 10.39
N PRO A 58 0.22 -1.34 11.52
CA PRO A 58 -0.61 -2.55 11.52
C PRO A 58 -1.93 -2.38 10.74
N SER A 59 -2.48 -1.17 10.74
CA SER A 59 -3.70 -0.84 10.02
C SER A 59 -3.51 -0.77 8.50
N TYR A 60 -4.61 -0.94 7.76
CA TYR A 60 -4.68 -0.73 6.32
C TYR A 60 -6.07 -0.22 5.94
N CYS A 61 -6.18 0.50 4.82
CA CYS A 61 -7.44 0.97 4.26
C CYS A 61 -7.65 0.33 2.89
N VAL A 62 -8.88 -0.14 2.62
CA VAL A 62 -9.25 -0.71 1.33
C VAL A 62 -10.51 -0.01 0.86
N VAL A 63 -10.48 0.45 -0.38
CA VAL A 63 -11.61 1.08 -1.06
C VAL A 63 -11.81 0.34 -2.37
N THR A 64 -13.04 -0.07 -2.65
CA THR A 64 -13.39 -0.68 -3.94
C THR A 64 -13.48 0.40 -5.02
N VAL A 65 -12.90 0.12 -6.19
CA VAL A 65 -12.89 1.06 -7.32
C VAL A 65 -13.57 0.40 -8.51
N SER A 66 -14.54 1.09 -9.09
CA SER A 66 -15.18 0.71 -10.35
C SER A 66 -14.56 1.48 -11.53
N ASP A 67 -14.83 1.04 -12.75
CA ASP A 67 -14.28 1.67 -13.96
C ASP A 67 -14.69 3.14 -14.12
N ARG A 68 -15.85 3.53 -13.58
CA ARG A 68 -16.32 4.94 -13.60
C ARG A 68 -15.62 5.85 -12.59
N SER A 69 -14.86 5.27 -11.66
CA SER A 69 -14.23 5.98 -10.54
C SER A 69 -12.71 6.00 -10.61
N ARG A 70 -12.10 5.43 -11.65
CA ARG A 70 -10.64 5.29 -11.75
C ARG A 70 -9.96 6.65 -11.83
N GLU A 71 -10.43 7.53 -12.71
CA GLU A 71 -9.90 8.88 -12.90
C GLU A 71 -10.07 9.72 -11.62
N GLN A 72 -11.19 9.55 -10.91
CA GLN A 72 -11.43 10.21 -9.62
C GLN A 72 -10.48 9.71 -8.52
N VAL A 73 -10.19 8.41 -8.47
CA VAL A 73 -9.26 7.84 -7.49
C VAL A 73 -7.83 8.29 -7.79
N LEU A 74 -7.44 8.35 -9.06
CA LEU A 74 -6.14 8.90 -9.46
C LEU A 74 -6.02 10.38 -9.04
N ALA A 75 -7.05 11.19 -9.35
CA ALA A 75 -7.08 12.59 -8.95
C ALA A 75 -7.07 12.77 -7.42
N TYR A 76 -7.72 11.88 -6.65
CA TYR A 76 -7.65 11.89 -5.19
C TYR A 76 -6.25 11.58 -4.67
N ILE A 77 -5.60 10.55 -5.21
CA ILE A 77 -4.21 10.20 -4.84
C ILE A 77 -3.27 11.36 -5.16
N GLU A 78 -3.45 12.01 -6.32
CA GLU A 78 -2.67 13.18 -6.71
C GLU A 78 -2.96 14.40 -5.82
N GLY A 79 -4.21 14.69 -5.50
CA GLY A 79 -4.58 15.79 -4.62
C GLY A 79 -4.14 15.60 -3.15
N GLN A 80 -3.95 14.35 -2.70
CA GLN A 80 -3.31 14.08 -1.40
C GLN A 80 -1.83 14.50 -1.37
N LYS A 81 -1.16 14.59 -2.54
CA LYS A 81 0.24 15.05 -2.64
C LYS A 81 0.38 16.54 -2.33
N GLU A 82 -0.61 17.34 -2.68
CA GLU A 82 -0.57 18.81 -2.51
C GLU A 82 -0.95 19.27 -1.10
N LYS A 83 -1.80 18.53 -0.39
CA LYS A 83 -2.25 18.89 0.96
C LYS A 83 -1.25 18.59 2.08
N SER A 84 -0.21 17.81 1.81
CA SER A 84 0.83 17.45 2.78
C SER A 84 2.05 18.39 2.77
N ARG A 85 1.94 19.56 2.12
CA ARG A 85 2.96 20.61 2.06
C ARG A 85 2.51 21.84 2.86
#